data_AF-A0A529NRF2-F1
#
_entry.id   AF-A0A529NRF2-F1
#
_cell.length_a   1.000
_cell.length_b   1.000
_cell.length_c   1.000
_cell.angle_alpha   90.00
_cell.angle_beta   90.00
_cell.angle_gamma   90.00
#
_symmetry.space_group_name_H-M   'P 1'
#
loop_
_entity.id
_entity.type
_entity.pdbx_description
1 polymer ?
#
loop_
_entity_poly.entity_id
_entity_poly.type
_entity_poly.pdbx_seq_one_letter_code
_entity_poly.pdbx_strand_id
1 'polypeptide(L)'
;DKGDVAAAVKDFDDVAADTAIPQAIRDMARLRAALLLVDTGSFAEVSSRVEALTADTNTLRHTAREALGLAAWKEGKTADALKLFDQIASDDGAPRNARQRATLMSE
;
A
#
# COMPACT_ATOMS: atom_id res chain seq x y z
N ASP A 1 12.14 22.15 5.46
CA ASP A 1 10.98 21.66 4.70
C ASP A 1 10.33 20.47 5.38
N LYS A 2 9.08 20.62 5.81
CA LYS A 2 8.28 19.56 6.45
C LYS A 2 6.88 19.61 5.83
N GLY A 3 6.57 18.68 4.91
CA GLY A 3 5.19 18.44 4.49
C GLY A 3 4.86 18.53 3.00
N ASP A 4 5.83 18.64 2.09
CA ASP A 4 5.52 18.53 0.66
C ASP A 4 5.35 17.06 0.24
N VAL A 5 4.12 16.55 0.42
CA VAL A 5 3.74 15.19 0.05
C VAL A 5 3.89 14.96 -1.44
N ALA A 6 3.56 15.96 -2.28
CA ALA A 6 3.61 15.82 -3.73
C ALA A 6 5.06 15.67 -4.21
N ALA A 7 5.99 16.47 -3.68
CA ALA A 7 7.41 16.33 -3.98
C ALA A 7 7.95 14.96 -3.53
N ALA A 8 7.60 14.50 -2.32
CA ALA A 8 8.05 13.21 -1.81
C ALA A 8 7.49 12.03 -2.63
N VAL A 9 6.22 12.09 -3.05
CA VAL A 9 5.63 11.09 -3.95
C VAL A 9 6.40 11.05 -5.26
N LYS A 10 6.68 12.22 -5.85
CA LYS A 10 7.45 12.31 -7.08
C LYS A 10 8.84 11.69 -6.94
N ASP A 11 9.57 12.00 -5.86
CA ASP A 11 10.91 11.45 -5.63
C ASP A 11 10.89 9.91 -5.54
N PHE A 12 9.89 9.33 -4.86
CA PHE A 12 9.73 7.88 -4.82
C PHE A 12 9.31 7.27 -6.17
N ASP A 13 8.47 7.97 -6.94
CA ASP A 13 8.08 7.52 -8.27
C ASP A 13 9.26 7.52 -9.24
N ASP A 14 10.12 8.53 -9.18
CA ASP A 14 11.35 8.60 -9.98
C ASP A 14 12.26 7.38 -9.69
N VAL A 15 12.43 7.02 -8.41
CA VAL A 15 13.17 5.80 -8.00
C VAL A 15 12.46 4.53 -8.49
N ALA A 16 11.13 4.47 -8.42
CA ALA A 16 10.36 3.32 -8.87
C ALA A 16 10.45 3.10 -10.39
N ALA A 17 10.61 4.17 -11.17
CA ALA A 17 10.69 4.14 -12.63
C ALA A 17 12.10 3.85 -13.16
N ASP A 18 13.15 4.11 -12.38
CA ASP A 18 14.54 3.90 -12.80
C ASP A 18 14.90 2.42 -12.88
N THR A 19 15.04 1.89 -14.10
CA THR A 19 15.34 0.47 -14.33
C THR A 19 16.76 0.07 -13.94
N ALA A 20 17.67 1.02 -13.68
CA ALA A 20 19.01 0.75 -13.17
C ALA A 20 19.01 0.39 -11.67
N ILE A 21 17.94 0.74 -10.94
CA ILE A 21 17.80 0.46 -9.50
C ILE A 21 17.26 -0.97 -9.30
N PRO A 22 17.81 -1.77 -8.37
CA PRO A 22 17.29 -3.12 -8.07
C PRO A 22 15.79 -3.15 -7.78
N GLN A 23 15.09 -4.17 -8.29
CA GLN A 23 13.62 -4.29 -8.18
C GLN A 23 13.11 -4.14 -6.74
N ALA A 24 13.77 -4.75 -5.76
CA ALA A 24 13.37 -4.66 -4.36
C ALA A 24 13.34 -3.21 -3.82
N ILE A 25 14.26 -2.37 -4.28
CA ILE A 25 14.30 -0.95 -3.91
C ILE A 25 13.18 -0.18 -4.63
N ARG A 26 12.91 -0.49 -5.90
CA ARG A 26 11.80 0.12 -6.66
C ARG A 26 10.44 -0.23 -6.07
N ASP A 27 10.25 -1.48 -5.66
CA ASP A 27 9.01 -1.93 -4.99
C ASP A 27 8.83 -1.24 -3.65
N MET A 28 9.91 -1.07 -2.87
CA MET A 28 9.85 -0.26 -1.65
C MET A 28 9.50 1.20 -1.95
N ALA A 29 10.04 1.79 -3.03
CA ALA A 29 9.73 3.16 -3.42
C ALA A 29 8.25 3.33 -3.81
N ARG A 30 7.70 2.40 -4.61
CA ARG A 30 6.26 2.34 -4.92
C ARG A 30 5.41 2.29 -3.66
N LEU A 31 5.78 1.43 -2.71
CA LEU A 31 5.07 1.30 -1.44
C LEU A 31 5.13 2.59 -0.62
N ARG A 32 6.29 3.26 -0.56
CA ARG A 32 6.45 4.53 0.16
C ARG A 32 5.62 5.65 -0.47
N ALA A 33 5.61 5.77 -1.79
CA ALA A 33 4.75 6.73 -2.49
C ALA A 33 3.27 6.49 -2.19
N ALA A 34 2.81 5.23 -2.23
CA ALA A 34 1.42 4.88 -1.89
C ALA A 34 1.06 5.20 -0.44
N LEU A 35 1.93 4.91 0.52
CA LEU A 35 1.68 5.22 1.94
C LEU A 35 1.53 6.72 2.20
N LEU A 36 2.25 7.57 1.45
CA LEU A 36 2.07 9.02 1.52
C LEU A 36 0.71 9.47 0.97
N LEU A 37 0.11 8.69 0.07
CA LEU A 37 -1.13 9.02 -0.61
C LEU A 37 -2.39 8.44 0.06
N VAL A 38 -2.27 7.53 1.04
CA VAL A 38 -3.43 6.89 1.68
C VAL A 38 -4.43 7.92 2.24
N ASP A 39 -3.94 8.96 2.89
CA ASP A 39 -4.80 9.95 3.54
C ASP A 39 -5.29 11.03 2.56
N THR A 40 -4.49 11.43 1.58
CA THR A 40 -4.75 12.63 0.75
C THR A 40 -5.05 12.32 -0.71
N GLY A 41 -4.51 11.24 -1.26
CA GLY A 41 -4.71 10.81 -2.64
C GLY A 41 -6.01 10.05 -2.86
N SER A 42 -6.23 9.69 -4.13
CA SER A 42 -7.29 8.80 -4.59
C SER A 42 -6.87 7.33 -4.52
N PHE A 43 -7.85 6.44 -4.53
CA PHE A 43 -7.64 5.00 -4.69
C PHE A 43 -6.84 4.68 -5.95
N ALA A 44 -7.11 5.37 -7.06
CA ALA A 44 -6.40 5.13 -8.31
C ALA A 44 -4.90 5.45 -8.18
N GLU A 45 -4.55 6.54 -7.50
CA GLU A 45 -3.15 6.91 -7.26
C GLU A 45 -2.44 5.89 -6.37
N VAL A 46 -3.10 5.39 -5.33
CA VAL A 46 -2.56 4.31 -4.47
C VAL A 46 -2.44 3.01 -5.25
N SER A 47 -3.51 2.55 -5.92
CA SER A 47 -3.56 1.29 -6.68
C SER A 47 -2.48 1.21 -7.74
N SER A 48 -2.29 2.29 -8.51
CA SER A 48 -1.27 2.35 -9.58
C SER A 48 0.16 2.04 -9.10
N ARG A 49 0.42 2.21 -7.79
CA ARG A 49 1.74 1.96 -7.18
C ARG A 49 1.83 0.60 -6.51
N VAL A 50 0.79 0.17 -5.79
CA VAL A 50 0.89 -1.01 -4.91
C VAL A 50 0.11 -2.24 -5.35
N GLU A 51 -0.77 -2.16 -6.36
CA GLU A 51 -1.62 -3.29 -6.77
C GLU A 51 -0.78 -4.53 -7.11
N ALA A 52 0.27 -4.39 -7.90
CA ALA A 52 1.19 -5.49 -8.22
C ALA A 52 1.94 -6.04 -6.99
N LEU A 53 2.14 -5.22 -5.96
CA LEU A 53 2.80 -5.63 -4.71
C LEU A 53 1.88 -6.43 -3.79
N THR A 54 0.57 -6.46 -4.05
CA THR A 54 -0.40 -7.23 -3.25
C THR A 54 -0.37 -8.74 -3.50
N ALA A 55 0.38 -9.19 -4.51
CA ALA A 55 0.48 -10.62 -4.86
C ALA A 55 1.04 -11.46 -3.69
N ASP A 56 0.55 -12.69 -3.53
CA ASP A 56 0.94 -13.59 -2.43
C ASP A 56 2.45 -13.87 -2.36
N THR A 57 3.12 -13.81 -3.51
CA THR A 57 4.57 -14.03 -3.63
C THR A 57 5.41 -12.82 -3.23
N ASN A 58 4.81 -11.64 -3.08
CA ASN A 58 5.54 -10.43 -2.73
C ASN A 58 5.71 -10.33 -1.21
N THR A 59 6.92 -9.99 -0.77
CA THR A 59 7.24 -9.82 0.66
C THR A 59 6.60 -8.57 1.26
N LEU A 60 6.21 -7.60 0.43
CA LEU A 60 5.56 -6.35 0.82
C LEU A 60 4.03 -6.43 0.82
N ARG A 61 3.44 -7.59 0.49
CA ARG A 61 2.00 -7.74 0.24
C ARG A 61 1.10 -7.23 1.35
N HIS A 62 1.47 -7.41 2.60
CA HIS A 62 0.61 -7.01 3.73
C HIS A 62 0.48 -5.50 3.81
N THR A 63 1.59 -4.77 3.73
CA THR A 63 1.57 -3.31 3.75
C THR A 63 0.95 -2.74 2.48
N ALA A 64 1.14 -3.39 1.33
CA ALA A 64 0.50 -3.01 0.08
C ALA A 64 -1.03 -3.18 0.14
N ARG A 65 -1.52 -4.31 0.66
CA ARG A 65 -2.95 -4.57 0.89
C ARG A 65 -3.54 -3.58 1.90
N GLU A 66 -2.81 -3.25 2.96
CA GLU A 66 -3.25 -2.28 3.97
C GLU A 66 -3.40 -0.89 3.34
N ALA A 67 -2.40 -0.42 2.58
CA ALA A 67 -2.47 0.87 1.87
C ALA A 67 -3.63 0.92 0.88
N LEU A 68 -3.81 -0.14 0.08
CA LEU A 68 -4.91 -0.23 -0.89
C LEU A 68 -6.28 -0.30 -0.20
N GLY A 69 -6.38 -1.03 0.91
CA GLY A 69 -7.60 -1.18 1.71
C GLY A 69 -8.02 0.13 2.36
N LEU A 70 -7.08 0.89 2.91
CA LEU A 70 -7.34 2.22 3.48
C LEU A 70 -7.80 3.21 2.41
N ALA A 71 -7.18 3.19 1.23
CA ALA A 71 -7.60 4.04 0.11
C ALA A 71 -8.99 3.66 -0.42
N ALA A 72 -9.31 2.37 -0.48
CA ALA A 72 -10.63 1.88 -0.85
C ALA A 72 -11.69 2.30 0.17
N TRP A 73 -11.38 2.16 1.46
CA TRP A 73 -12.27 2.54 2.55
C TRP A 73 -12.61 4.04 2.51
N LYS A 74 -11.60 4.91 2.29
CA LYS A 74 -11.78 6.36 2.17
C LYS A 74 -12.73 6.75 1.03
N GLU A 75 -12.72 6.01 -0.08
CA GLU A 75 -13.61 6.24 -1.22
C GLU A 75 -14.98 5.53 -1.10
N GLY A 76 -15.28 4.92 0.05
CA GLY A 76 -16.55 4.21 0.27
C GLY A 76 -16.64 2.87 -0.46
N LYS A 77 -15.52 2.33 -0.96
CA LYS A 77 -15.45 0.99 -1.57
C LYS A 77 -15.30 -0.07 -0.49
N THR A 78 -16.26 -0.11 0.44
CA THR A 78 -16.16 -0.91 1.67
C THR A 78 -15.97 -2.39 1.40
N ALA A 79 -16.62 -2.95 0.37
CA ALA A 79 -16.46 -4.36 0.02
C ALA A 79 -15.02 -4.70 -0.43
N ASP A 80 -14.39 -3.81 -1.21
CA ASP A 80 -13.02 -3.99 -1.66
C ASP A 80 -12.03 -3.83 -0.49
N ALA A 81 -12.29 -2.85 0.39
CA ALA A 81 -11.50 -2.64 1.59
C ALA A 81 -11.53 -3.86 2.53
N LEU A 82 -12.73 -4.37 2.84
CA LEU A 82 -12.92 -5.57 3.67
C LEU A 82 -12.14 -6.77 3.11
N LYS A 83 -12.27 -7.02 1.81
CA LYS A 83 -11.54 -8.11 1.15
C LYS A 83 -10.01 -7.98 1.32
N LEU A 84 -9.47 -6.77 1.25
CA LEU A 84 -8.03 -6.53 1.41
C LEU A 84 -7.57 -6.72 2.86
N PHE A 85 -8.37 -6.29 3.84
CA PHE A 85 -8.07 -6.51 5.25
C PHE A 85 -8.21 -7.99 5.65
N ASP A 86 -9.21 -8.70 5.15
CA ASP A 86 -9.37 -10.14 5.36
C ASP A 86 -8.16 -10.93 4.85
N GLN A 87 -7.60 -10.56 3.69
CA GLN A 87 -6.37 -11.14 3.15
C GLN A 87 -5.14 -10.92 4.03
N ILE A 88 -5.15 -9.91 4.91
CA ILE A 88 -4.06 -9.70 5.89
C ILE A 88 -4.37 -10.50 7.15
N ALA A 89 -5.59 -10.42 7.67
CA ALA A 89 -6.00 -11.07 8.91
C ALA A 89 -5.88 -12.61 8.82
N SER A 90 -6.18 -13.18 7.66
CA SER A 90 -6.13 -14.63 7.41
C SER A 90 -4.76 -15.19 7.00
N ASP A 91 -3.74 -14.35 6.76
CA ASP A 91 -2.41 -14.80 6.35
C ASP A 91 -1.51 -15.01 7.58
N ASP A 92 -1.17 -16.28 7.87
CA ASP A 92 -0.30 -16.63 9.01
C ASP A 92 1.12 -16.06 8.92
N GLY A 93 1.57 -15.71 7.71
CA GLY A 93 2.83 -15.02 7.45
C GLY A 93 2.80 -13.53 7.79
N ALA A 94 1.63 -12.95 8.05
CA ALA A 94 1.52 -11.53 8.37
C ALA A 94 2.06 -11.21 9.78
N PRO A 95 2.85 -10.13 9.94
CA PRO A 95 3.27 -9.63 11.24
C PRO A 95 2.08 -9.43 12.18
N ARG A 96 2.24 -9.77 13.47
CA ARG A 96 1.14 -9.75 14.46
C ARG A 96 0.42 -8.39 14.52
N ASN A 97 1.16 -7.29 14.48
CA ASN A 97 0.60 -5.95 14.50
C ASN A 97 -0.20 -5.61 13.23
N ALA A 98 0.24 -6.09 12.06
CA ALA A 98 -0.49 -5.91 10.81
C ALA A 98 -1.80 -6.70 10.82
N ARG A 99 -1.79 -7.96 11.29
CA ARG A 99 -3.01 -8.76 11.48
C ARG A 99 -3.99 -8.10 12.43
N GLN A 100 -3.52 -7.63 13.58
CA GLN A 100 -4.39 -6.99 14.57
C GLN A 100 -5.08 -5.74 14.02
N ARG A 101 -4.37 -4.89 13.28
CA ARG A 101 -4.98 -3.71 12.63
C ARG A 101 -5.97 -4.12 11.55
N ALA A 102 -5.61 -5.11 10.73
CA ALA A 102 -6.51 -5.59 9.68
C ALA A 102 -7.81 -6.18 10.24
N THR A 103 -7.74 -6.99 11.31
CA THR A 103 -8.93 -7.53 11.99
C THR A 103 -9.86 -6.41 12.47
N LEU A 104 -9.32 -5.34 13.06
CA LEU A 104 -10.11 -4.18 13.48
C LEU A 104 -10.81 -3.47 12.31
N MET A 105 -10.20 -3.51 11.12
CA MET A 105 -10.74 -2.86 9.91
C MET A 105 -11.70 -3.77 9.12
N SER A 106 -11.77 -5.06 9.45
CA SER A 106 -12.67 -6.04 8.83
C SER A 106 -13.95 -6.32 9.62
N GLU A 107 -14.05 -5.82 10.85
CA GLU A 107 -15.22 -5.91 11.74
C GLU A 107 -16.20 -4.75 11.52
#